data_AF-A0A6A3NG26-F1
#
_entry.id   AF-A0A6A3NG26-F1
#
_cell.length_a   1.000
_cell.length_b   1.000
_cell.length_c   1.000
_cell.angle_alpha   90.00
_cell.angle_beta   90.00
_cell.angle_gamma   90.00
#
_symmetry.space_group_name_H-M   'P 1'
#
loop_
_entity.id
_entity.type
_entity.pdbx_description
1 polymer ?
#
loop_
_entity_poly.entity_id
_entity_poly.type
_entity_poly.pdbx_seq_one_letter_code
_entity_poly.pdbx_strand_id
1 'polypeptide(L)'
;MSIEYGMPIVLPPIGPLFASSGSPTAALLTYESEEQREQYEEDMARYFGVPLPSYMRRRSAQDEEPANLRTPTSVSSLAPSSSPVKKDAATTKTALPLLQLDSPTQTDSEPHAGEDEKLRVSRERNRLHAQRTRIRKRELLESLKERIEALQDEFELLKQAYDFHATAVCLLRLGNVVDVPCVHKLEQVGVHATEDRDEDGQLCDGSKAAHDSDADVEGDHDDAHEHEKGCACFGSDAAPSDDCTCIGAQLNANGKRPYASTAASSSNMLVCSKEERERVRRERNRLHARRARLRKKMVLEKSQQAVHDLRERNDRLRSRLSVLVSSIYGSEACLDDPDATS
;
A
#
# COMPACT_ATOMS: atom_id res chain seq x y z
N MET A 1 36.18 42.71 -41.99
CA MET A 1 35.28 41.63 -42.43
C MET A 1 34.18 41.52 -41.40
N SER A 2 33.00 42.06 -41.72
CA SER A 2 31.86 42.11 -40.80
C SER A 2 31.07 40.82 -40.96
N ILE A 3 30.99 40.03 -39.89
CA ILE A 3 30.21 38.79 -39.89
C ILE A 3 28.81 39.15 -39.38
N GLU A 4 27.88 39.28 -40.31
CA GLU A 4 26.44 39.41 -40.00
C GLU A 4 25.94 38.10 -39.40
N TYR A 5 25.70 38.08 -38.08
CA TYR A 5 24.91 37.05 -37.41
C TYR A 5 23.52 37.61 -37.13
N GLY A 6 22.57 37.28 -38.00
CA GLY A 6 21.20 37.76 -37.91
C GLY A 6 20.21 36.75 -38.48
N MET A 7 20.26 35.50 -38.01
CA MET A 7 19.15 34.56 -38.21
C MET A 7 18.55 34.20 -36.85
N PRO A 8 17.28 34.57 -36.58
CA PRO A 8 16.59 34.14 -35.38
C PRO A 8 16.39 32.62 -35.46
N ILE A 9 16.91 31.92 -34.46
CA ILE A 9 16.67 30.48 -34.29
C ILE A 9 15.20 30.33 -33.88
N VAL A 10 14.35 29.95 -34.83
CA VAL A 10 12.95 29.59 -34.57
C VAL A 10 12.94 28.16 -34.06
N LEU A 11 12.83 27.98 -32.74
CA LEU A 11 12.63 26.67 -32.15
C LEU A 11 11.20 26.18 -32.47
N PRO A 12 11.02 24.90 -32.86
CA PRO A 12 9.71 24.34 -33.14
C PRO A 12 8.85 24.32 -31.86
N PRO A 13 7.52 24.46 -31.98
CA PRO A 13 6.62 24.41 -30.84
C PRO A 13 6.75 23.05 -30.15
N ILE A 14 7.13 23.09 -28.86
CA ILE A 14 7.10 21.93 -27.98
C ILE A 14 5.62 21.56 -27.80
N GLY A 15 5.17 20.56 -28.56
CA GLY A 15 3.84 19.98 -28.36
C GLY A 15 3.70 19.37 -26.96
N PRO A 16 2.47 19.13 -26.48
CA PRO A 16 2.23 18.63 -25.14
C PRO A 16 2.76 17.19 -25.04
N LEU A 17 3.96 17.02 -24.49
CA LEU A 17 4.55 15.73 -24.12
C LEU A 17 3.86 15.08 -22.91
N PHE A 18 2.67 15.54 -22.54
CA PHE A 18 1.86 15.06 -21.42
C PHE A 18 0.55 14.40 -21.87
N ALA A 19 0.55 13.71 -23.02
CA ALA A 19 -0.48 12.72 -23.30
C ALA A 19 -0.16 11.48 -22.46
N SER A 20 -0.81 11.39 -21.30
CA SER A 20 -0.75 10.31 -20.32
C SER A 20 -0.48 8.93 -20.95
N SER A 21 0.66 8.35 -20.60
CA SER A 21 0.86 6.91 -20.61
C SER A 21 -0.13 6.27 -19.64
N GLY A 22 -1.32 5.94 -20.15
CA GLY A 22 -2.30 5.16 -19.41
C GLY A 22 -1.68 3.84 -18.98
N SER A 23 -1.59 3.63 -17.67
CA SER A 23 -1.23 2.36 -17.06
C SER A 23 -2.13 1.23 -17.61
N PRO A 24 -1.58 0.11 -18.10
CA PRO A 24 -2.36 -0.97 -18.70
C PRO A 24 -3.05 -1.88 -17.67
N THR A 25 -3.03 -1.55 -16.37
CA THR A 25 -3.61 -2.42 -15.32
C THR A 25 -5.09 -2.18 -15.03
N ALA A 26 -5.72 -1.17 -15.65
CA ALA A 26 -7.17 -0.94 -15.54
C ALA A 26 -8.04 -1.78 -16.51
N ALA A 27 -7.44 -2.73 -17.24
CA ALA A 27 -8.13 -3.48 -18.31
C ALA A 27 -8.88 -4.76 -17.85
N LEU A 28 -9.00 -5.04 -16.54
CA LEU A 28 -9.56 -6.32 -16.06
C LEU A 28 -10.88 -6.22 -15.27
N LEU A 29 -11.56 -5.07 -15.32
CA LEU A 29 -12.99 -4.95 -15.05
C LEU A 29 -13.60 -3.85 -15.94
N THR A 30 -13.43 -3.99 -17.25
CA THR A 30 -14.23 -3.22 -18.21
C THR A 30 -15.68 -3.69 -18.06
N TYR A 31 -16.46 -3.02 -17.22
CA TYR A 31 -17.91 -3.11 -17.30
C TYR A 31 -18.30 -2.73 -18.73
N GLU A 32 -19.01 -3.62 -19.43
CA GLU A 32 -19.28 -3.49 -20.88
C GLU A 32 -20.20 -2.30 -21.21
N SER A 33 -20.75 -1.62 -20.20
CA SER A 33 -21.51 -0.38 -20.34
C SER A 33 -21.50 0.38 -19.01
N GLU A 34 -21.45 1.72 -19.06
CA GLU A 34 -21.62 2.61 -17.90
C GLU A 34 -22.95 2.32 -17.17
N GLU A 35 -23.98 1.91 -17.92
CA GLU A 35 -25.29 1.51 -17.39
C GLU A 35 -25.19 0.23 -16.55
N GLN A 36 -24.31 -0.71 -16.93
CA GLN A 36 -24.14 -1.96 -16.19
C GLN A 36 -23.44 -1.74 -14.85
N ARG A 37 -22.57 -0.72 -14.78
CA ARG A 37 -21.95 -0.26 -13.54
C ARG A 37 -22.98 0.43 -12.64
N GLU A 38 -23.79 1.33 -13.19
CA GLU A 38 -24.87 2.01 -12.46
C GLU A 38 -25.90 1.01 -11.92
N GLN A 39 -26.30 0.01 -12.72
CA GLN A 39 -27.22 -1.05 -12.30
C GLN A 39 -26.66 -1.87 -11.13
N TYR A 40 -25.37 -2.21 -11.18
CA TYR A 40 -24.71 -2.95 -10.10
C TYR A 40 -24.61 -2.12 -8.81
N GLU A 41 -24.26 -0.83 -8.93
CA GLU A 41 -24.26 0.09 -7.79
C GLU A 41 -25.66 0.27 -7.19
N GLU A 42 -26.70 0.32 -8.02
CA GLU A 42 -28.10 0.41 -7.58
C GLU A 42 -28.55 -0.84 -6.83
N ASP A 43 -28.27 -2.03 -7.37
CA ASP A 43 -28.62 -3.30 -6.72
C ASP A 43 -27.87 -3.48 -5.40
N MET A 44 -26.59 -3.05 -5.34
CA MET A 44 -25.83 -3.03 -4.09
C MET A 44 -26.45 -2.05 -3.08
N ALA A 45 -26.82 -0.84 -3.50
CA ALA A 45 -27.45 0.13 -2.61
C ALA A 45 -28.81 -0.37 -2.08
N ARG A 46 -29.62 -1.02 -2.92
CA ARG A 46 -30.90 -1.62 -2.55
C ARG A 46 -30.70 -2.79 -1.59
N TYR A 47 -29.71 -3.64 -1.84
CA TYR A 47 -29.37 -4.77 -0.97
C TYR A 47 -28.89 -4.32 0.43
N PHE A 48 -28.15 -3.21 0.50
CA PHE A 48 -27.65 -2.65 1.77
C PHE A 48 -28.58 -1.63 2.43
N GLY A 49 -29.74 -1.32 1.84
CA GLY A 49 -30.68 -0.33 2.35
C GLY A 49 -30.10 1.09 2.42
N VAL A 50 -29.09 1.39 1.58
CA VAL A 50 -28.48 2.72 1.50
C VAL A 50 -29.40 3.60 0.66
N PRO A 51 -29.88 4.75 1.19
CA PRO A 51 -30.68 5.68 0.41
C PRO A 51 -29.90 6.17 -0.82
N LEU A 52 -30.43 5.90 -2.01
CA LEU A 52 -29.82 6.37 -3.25
C LEU A 52 -29.90 7.90 -3.35
N PRO A 53 -28.87 8.55 -3.92
CA PRO A 53 -28.90 9.98 -4.21
C PRO A 53 -30.10 10.34 -5.10
N SER A 54 -30.75 11.47 -4.81
CA SER A 54 -32.00 11.90 -5.46
C SER A 54 -31.89 12.08 -6.98
N TYR A 55 -30.68 12.30 -7.51
CA TYR A 55 -30.46 12.42 -8.95
C TYR A 55 -30.57 11.08 -9.70
N MET A 56 -30.28 9.94 -9.04
CA MET A 56 -30.41 8.61 -9.66
C MET A 56 -31.86 8.13 -9.74
N ARG A 57 -32.76 8.69 -8.92
CA ARG A 57 -34.18 8.28 -8.89
C ARG A 57 -35.00 8.78 -10.09
N ARG A 58 -34.43 9.62 -10.96
CA ARG A 58 -35.19 10.44 -11.92
C ARG A 58 -35.30 9.87 -13.33
N ARG A 59 -34.65 8.74 -13.65
CA ARG A 59 -34.58 8.25 -15.04
C ARG A 59 -35.68 7.28 -15.49
N SER A 60 -36.50 6.74 -14.59
CA SER A 60 -37.47 5.67 -14.91
C SER A 60 -38.93 6.11 -15.01
N ALA A 61 -39.25 7.40 -15.22
CA ALA A 61 -40.63 7.88 -15.19
C ALA A 61 -40.92 9.04 -16.17
N GLN A 62 -40.47 8.93 -17.42
CA GLN A 62 -40.96 9.76 -18.53
C GLN A 62 -41.65 8.89 -19.57
N ASP A 63 -42.78 8.31 -19.19
CA ASP A 63 -43.90 7.98 -20.07
C ASP A 63 -45.01 7.46 -19.14
N GLU A 64 -45.91 8.35 -18.75
CA GLU A 64 -47.32 8.14 -18.38
C GLU A 64 -47.84 9.41 -17.66
N GLU A 65 -49.03 9.81 -18.07
CA GLU A 65 -49.70 11.11 -17.91
C GLU A 65 -50.15 11.49 -16.47
N PRO A 66 -50.54 12.76 -16.24
CA PRO A 66 -50.66 13.35 -14.91
C PRO A 66 -52.10 13.35 -14.37
N ALA A 67 -52.26 13.16 -13.06
CA ALA A 67 -53.37 13.79 -12.32
C ALA A 67 -53.15 13.76 -10.80
N ASN A 68 -53.18 14.97 -10.24
CA ASN A 68 -53.83 15.31 -8.97
C ASN A 68 -53.09 15.11 -7.62
N LEU A 69 -52.73 16.29 -7.08
CA LEU A 69 -53.12 16.85 -5.78
C LEU A 69 -52.18 16.69 -4.56
N ARG A 70 -51.76 17.89 -4.12
CA ARG A 70 -51.59 18.38 -2.73
C ARG A 70 -50.27 18.10 -1.99
N THR A 71 -49.54 19.21 -1.87
CA THR A 71 -48.62 19.71 -0.84
C THR A 71 -49.09 19.49 0.62
N PRO A 72 -48.39 20.00 1.66
CA PRO A 72 -46.96 19.95 2.01
C PRO A 72 -46.75 19.58 3.51
N THR A 73 -45.60 19.06 3.95
CA THR A 73 -45.16 19.30 5.35
C THR A 73 -43.64 19.23 5.49
N SER A 74 -43.08 20.41 5.70
CA SER A 74 -41.76 20.69 6.26
C SER A 74 -41.66 20.25 7.73
N VAL A 75 -40.65 19.46 8.08
CA VAL A 75 -40.17 19.36 9.47
C VAL A 75 -38.65 19.32 9.52
N SER A 76 -38.13 20.22 10.36
CA SER A 76 -36.73 20.55 10.61
C SER A 76 -35.80 19.36 10.85
N SER A 77 -34.63 19.44 10.23
CA SER A 77 -33.45 18.64 10.58
C SER A 77 -32.66 19.38 11.66
N LEU A 78 -32.83 18.99 12.93
CA LEU A 78 -31.90 19.35 14.00
C LEU A 78 -30.78 18.29 14.04
N ALA A 79 -29.59 18.68 13.63
CA ALA A 79 -28.37 17.89 13.83
C ALA A 79 -27.74 18.28 15.18
N PRO A 80 -27.36 17.31 16.03
CA PRO A 80 -26.39 17.57 17.07
C PRO A 80 -25.00 17.09 16.63
N SER A 81 -24.12 18.07 16.52
CA SER A 81 -22.68 17.96 16.71
C SER A 81 -22.37 17.28 18.05
N SER A 82 -21.48 16.28 18.07
CA SER A 82 -20.61 16.07 19.25
C SER A 82 -19.35 15.27 18.92
N SER A 83 -18.25 15.84 19.40
CA SER A 83 -16.86 15.39 19.42
C SER A 83 -16.63 14.28 20.46
N PRO A 84 -15.57 13.45 20.34
CA PRO A 84 -15.24 12.44 21.34
C PRO A 84 -14.34 13.03 22.44
N VAL A 85 -14.84 13.00 23.69
CA VAL A 85 -14.03 13.29 24.89
C VAL A 85 -13.57 11.96 25.50
N LYS A 86 -12.25 11.79 25.59
CA LYS A 86 -11.56 10.86 26.51
C LYS A 86 -11.98 11.19 27.95
N LYS A 87 -12.47 10.23 28.73
CA LYS A 87 -12.37 10.30 30.19
C LYS A 87 -12.43 8.94 30.87
N ASP A 88 -11.63 8.85 31.92
CA ASP A 88 -11.14 7.69 32.61
C ASP A 88 -12.17 6.89 33.44
N ALA A 89 -11.68 5.72 33.86
CA ALA A 89 -12.23 4.81 34.84
C ALA A 89 -12.79 5.48 36.10
N ALA A 90 -13.94 4.98 36.58
CA ALA A 90 -14.17 4.57 37.97
C ALA A 90 -15.60 4.07 38.18
N THR A 91 -15.71 2.87 38.73
CA THR A 91 -16.74 2.39 39.67
C THR A 91 -17.92 3.31 40.03
N THR A 92 -19.14 2.86 39.80
CA THR A 92 -20.21 2.85 40.82
C THR A 92 -21.38 1.97 40.38
N LYS A 93 -21.70 0.98 41.22
CA LYS A 93 -22.89 0.14 41.12
C LYS A 93 -24.08 0.99 41.56
N THR A 94 -24.87 1.49 40.61
CA THR A 94 -26.16 2.11 40.91
C THR A 94 -27.24 1.09 40.54
N ALA A 95 -27.69 0.37 41.57
CA ALA A 95 -28.86 -0.49 41.50
C ALA A 95 -30.08 0.40 41.23
N LEU A 96 -30.68 0.29 40.04
CA LEU A 96 -32.00 0.84 39.75
C LEU A 96 -33.07 -0.20 40.11
N PRO A 97 -34.19 0.22 40.72
CA PRO A 97 -35.23 -0.67 41.17
C PRO A 97 -35.97 -1.27 39.98
N LEU A 98 -35.97 -2.60 39.96
CA LEU A 98 -36.78 -3.48 39.16
C LEU A 98 -38.28 -3.14 39.36
N LEU A 99 -38.84 -2.34 38.45
CA LEU A 99 -40.30 -2.21 38.34
C LEU A 99 -40.84 -3.47 37.67
N GLN A 100 -41.23 -4.40 38.55
CA GLN A 100 -41.92 -5.64 38.27
C GLN A 100 -43.37 -5.28 37.88
N LEU A 101 -43.60 -5.15 36.57
CA LEU A 101 -44.95 -5.05 35.99
C LEU A 101 -45.37 -6.44 35.52
N ASP A 102 -46.30 -7.02 36.28
CA ASP A 102 -47.00 -8.26 35.95
C ASP A 102 -47.76 -8.11 34.63
N SER A 103 -47.50 -9.02 33.70
CA SER A 103 -48.24 -9.16 32.44
C SER A 103 -48.11 -10.58 31.89
N PRO A 104 -49.11 -11.06 31.15
CA PRO A 104 -49.87 -12.25 31.54
C PRO A 104 -49.46 -13.52 30.79
N THR A 105 -49.66 -14.63 31.47
CA THR A 105 -50.13 -15.93 30.97
C THR A 105 -49.48 -16.48 29.68
N GLN A 106 -48.50 -17.34 29.93
CA GLN A 106 -48.07 -18.50 29.15
C GLN A 106 -48.99 -18.91 27.99
N THR A 107 -48.53 -18.68 26.76
CA THR A 107 -48.75 -19.61 25.65
C THR A 107 -47.42 -20.26 25.34
N ASP A 108 -47.21 -21.45 25.92
CA ASP A 108 -46.09 -22.35 25.66
C ASP A 108 -46.18 -22.88 24.21
N SER A 109 -45.52 -22.23 23.26
CA SER A 109 -45.06 -22.86 22.01
C SER A 109 -44.23 -21.87 21.18
N GLU A 110 -42.99 -22.28 20.86
CA GLU A 110 -42.05 -21.66 19.89
C GLU A 110 -41.19 -20.43 20.31
N PRO A 111 -40.38 -20.47 21.38
CA PRO A 111 -39.38 -19.42 21.67
C PRO A 111 -38.07 -19.53 20.84
N HIS A 112 -37.79 -20.66 20.18
CA HIS A 112 -36.46 -20.92 19.60
C HIS A 112 -36.23 -20.33 18.21
N ALA A 113 -37.29 -20.09 17.43
CA ALA A 113 -37.16 -19.54 16.08
C ALA A 113 -36.52 -18.14 16.05
N GLY A 114 -36.67 -17.35 17.12
CA GLY A 114 -36.10 -16.00 17.21
C GLY A 114 -34.59 -15.98 17.53
N GLU A 115 -34.06 -17.00 18.20
CA GLU A 115 -32.64 -17.06 18.58
C GLU A 115 -31.76 -17.45 17.39
N ASP A 116 -32.21 -18.41 16.59
CA ASP A 116 -31.52 -18.84 15.38
C ASP A 116 -31.45 -17.72 14.33
N GLU A 117 -32.52 -16.93 14.18
CA GLU A 117 -32.51 -15.79 13.28
C GLU A 117 -31.53 -14.69 13.74
N LYS A 118 -31.49 -14.41 15.05
CA LYS A 118 -30.50 -13.48 15.62
C LYS A 118 -29.07 -13.98 15.39
N LEU A 119 -28.81 -15.28 15.54
CA LEU A 119 -27.51 -15.87 15.26
C LEU A 119 -27.15 -15.76 13.77
N ARG A 120 -28.12 -15.98 12.87
CA ARG A 120 -27.93 -15.84 11.42
C ARG A 120 -27.57 -14.41 11.03
N VAL A 121 -28.34 -13.42 11.50
CA VAL A 121 -28.08 -11.99 11.27
C VAL A 121 -26.72 -11.58 11.86
N SER A 122 -26.36 -12.07 13.05
CA SER A 122 -25.07 -11.77 13.67
C SER A 122 -23.88 -12.33 12.87
N ARG A 123 -23.99 -13.57 12.36
CA ARG A 123 -22.99 -14.18 11.46
C ARG A 123 -22.86 -13.39 10.17
N GLU A 124 -23.97 -12.95 9.59
CA GLU A 124 -23.97 -12.17 8.36
C GLU A 124 -23.34 -10.79 8.55
N ARG A 125 -23.70 -10.08 9.63
CA ARG A 125 -23.05 -8.82 10.01
C ARG A 125 -21.54 -8.99 10.20
N ASN A 126 -21.10 -10.10 10.81
CA ASN A 126 -19.68 -10.38 10.98
C ASN A 126 -18.96 -10.62 9.64
N ARG A 127 -19.59 -11.36 8.71
CA ARG A 127 -19.07 -11.56 7.34
C ARG A 127 -18.89 -10.24 6.61
N LEU A 128 -19.92 -9.38 6.63
CA LEU A 128 -19.88 -8.06 6.01
C LEU A 128 -18.80 -7.17 6.63
N HIS A 129 -18.67 -7.16 7.97
CA HIS A 129 -17.62 -6.42 8.66
C HIS A 129 -16.22 -6.91 8.25
N ALA A 130 -16.03 -8.23 8.17
CA ALA A 130 -14.77 -8.81 7.73
C ALA A 130 -14.46 -8.45 6.27
N GLN A 131 -15.46 -8.48 5.38
CA GLN A 131 -15.32 -8.05 3.98
C GLN A 131 -14.92 -6.58 3.88
N ARG A 132 -15.64 -5.68 4.55
CA ARG A 132 -15.31 -4.24 4.57
C ARG A 132 -13.91 -3.98 5.11
N THR A 133 -13.50 -4.70 6.16
CA THR A 133 -12.14 -4.60 6.69
C THR A 133 -11.08 -5.06 5.68
N ARG A 134 -11.36 -6.10 4.90
CA ARG A 134 -10.45 -6.57 3.84
C ARG A 134 -10.37 -5.57 2.69
N ILE A 135 -11.51 -5.01 2.28
CA ILE A 135 -11.59 -3.99 1.22
C ILE A 135 -10.77 -2.76 1.62
N ARG A 136 -11.03 -2.15 2.79
CA ARG A 136 -10.27 -0.97 3.27
C ARG A 136 -8.78 -1.22 3.36
N LYS A 137 -8.35 -2.42 3.75
CA LYS A 137 -6.94 -2.78 3.81
C LYS A 137 -6.31 -2.94 2.43
N ARG A 138 -7.06 -3.45 1.46
CA ARG A 138 -6.62 -3.55 0.06
C ARG A 138 -6.48 -2.15 -0.52
N GLU A 139 -7.50 -1.30 -0.40
CA GLU A 139 -7.49 0.09 -0.85
C GLU A 139 -6.33 0.87 -0.23
N LEU A 140 -6.07 0.69 1.08
CA LEU A 140 -4.92 1.33 1.73
C LEU A 140 -3.58 0.89 1.10
N LEU A 141 -3.38 -0.41 0.89
CA LEU A 141 -2.14 -0.91 0.27
C LEU A 141 -2.00 -0.47 -1.19
N GLU A 142 -3.09 -0.44 -1.94
CA GLU A 142 -3.17 0.07 -3.30
C GLU A 142 -2.79 1.56 -3.36
N SER A 143 -3.39 2.38 -2.48
CA SER A 143 -3.03 3.81 -2.40
C SER A 143 -1.57 4.06 -2.01
N LEU A 144 -0.98 3.19 -1.18
CA LEU A 144 0.44 3.27 -0.84
C LEU A 144 1.31 2.89 -2.04
N LYS A 145 0.94 1.86 -2.81
CA LYS A 145 1.65 1.47 -4.03
C LYS A 145 1.62 2.58 -5.07
N GLU A 146 0.44 3.13 -5.37
CA GLU A 146 0.29 4.28 -6.27
C GLU A 146 1.11 5.48 -5.79
N ARG A 147 1.14 5.73 -4.48
CA ARG A 147 1.95 6.83 -3.92
C ARG A 147 3.44 6.60 -4.05
N ILE A 148 3.92 5.37 -3.90
CA ILE A 148 5.33 5.00 -4.12
C ILE A 148 5.70 5.24 -5.58
N GLU A 149 4.91 4.74 -6.52
CA GLU A 149 5.12 4.91 -7.97
C GLU A 149 5.17 6.40 -8.34
N ALA A 150 4.18 7.19 -7.92
CA ALA A 150 4.16 8.62 -8.20
C ALA A 150 5.37 9.38 -7.62
N LEU A 151 5.88 8.97 -6.45
CA LEU A 151 7.08 9.58 -5.87
C LEU A 151 8.37 9.14 -6.58
N GLN A 152 8.41 7.92 -7.11
CA GLN A 152 9.52 7.42 -7.94
C GLN A 152 9.57 8.17 -9.28
N ASP A 153 8.43 8.32 -9.95
CA ASP A 153 8.35 9.11 -11.19
C ASP A 153 8.81 10.55 -10.97
N GLU A 154 8.38 11.15 -9.85
CA GLU A 154 8.80 12.49 -9.49
C GLU A 154 10.31 12.58 -9.20
N PHE A 155 10.87 11.58 -8.51
CA PHE A 155 12.30 11.49 -8.26
C PHE A 155 13.10 11.46 -9.57
N GLU A 156 12.66 10.63 -10.53
CA GLU A 156 13.30 10.52 -11.84
C GLU A 156 13.25 11.84 -12.62
N LEU A 157 12.10 12.52 -12.60
CA LEU A 157 11.94 13.82 -13.25
C LEU A 157 12.86 14.89 -12.61
N LEU A 158 12.87 14.97 -11.28
CA LEU A 158 13.73 15.89 -10.54
C LEU A 158 15.21 15.61 -10.81
N LYS A 159 15.59 14.34 -10.93
CA LYS A 159 16.96 13.93 -11.23
C LYS A 159 17.37 14.37 -12.64
N GLN A 160 16.53 14.14 -13.64
CA GLN A 160 16.78 14.61 -15.01
C GLN A 160 16.95 16.14 -15.06
N ALA A 161 16.09 16.88 -14.36
CA ALA A 161 16.19 18.34 -14.28
C ALA A 161 17.50 18.78 -13.59
N TYR A 162 17.85 18.13 -12.48
CA TYR A 162 19.11 18.37 -11.78
C TYR A 162 20.32 18.14 -12.69
N ASP A 163 20.37 17.00 -13.40
CA ASP A 163 21.47 16.64 -14.30
C ASP A 163 21.59 17.64 -15.47
N PHE A 164 20.46 18.10 -16.01
CA PHE A 164 20.44 19.14 -17.04
C PHE A 164 21.07 20.45 -16.53
N HIS A 165 20.64 20.94 -15.37
CA HIS A 165 21.18 22.18 -14.80
C HIS A 165 22.64 22.05 -14.34
N ALA A 166 23.02 20.91 -13.77
CA ALA A 166 24.40 20.62 -13.42
C ALA A 166 25.30 20.64 -14.66
N THR A 167 24.85 20.02 -15.77
CA THR A 167 25.55 20.06 -17.05
C THR A 167 25.70 21.48 -17.58
N ALA A 168 24.64 22.30 -17.50
CA ALA A 168 24.69 23.70 -17.90
C ALA A 168 25.74 24.49 -17.09
N VAL A 169 25.83 24.29 -15.77
CA VAL A 169 26.87 24.92 -14.94
C VAL A 169 28.28 24.47 -15.34
N CYS A 170 28.47 23.18 -15.64
CA CYS A 170 29.75 22.67 -16.14
C CYS A 170 30.15 23.33 -17.48
N LEU A 171 29.21 23.51 -18.41
CA LEU A 171 29.47 24.17 -19.68
C LEU A 171 29.83 25.66 -19.50
N LEU A 172 29.16 26.36 -18.58
CA LEU A 172 29.51 27.75 -18.23
C LEU A 172 30.94 27.85 -17.65
N ARG A 173 31.34 26.88 -16.82
CA ARG A 173 32.71 26.80 -16.26
C ARG A 173 33.76 26.62 -17.37
N LEU A 174 33.48 25.81 -18.39
CA LEU A 174 34.38 25.61 -19.53
C LEU A 174 34.47 26.84 -20.45
N GLY A 175 33.44 27.67 -20.50
CA GLY A 175 33.40 28.90 -21.29
C GLY A 175 34.26 30.05 -20.74
N ASN A 176 35.11 29.82 -19.73
CA ASN A 176 35.93 30.83 -19.03
C ASN A 176 35.13 32.01 -18.46
N VAL A 177 33.85 31.80 -18.11
CA VAL A 177 33.11 32.77 -17.30
C VAL A 177 33.47 32.50 -15.83
N VAL A 178 34.68 32.92 -15.42
CA VAL A 178 35.30 32.48 -14.17
C VAL A 178 34.69 33.14 -12.93
N ASP A 179 33.94 34.23 -13.10
CA ASP A 179 33.37 35.04 -12.01
C ASP A 179 31.85 34.87 -11.84
N VAL A 180 31.28 33.71 -12.18
CA VAL A 180 29.86 33.46 -11.87
C VAL A 180 29.74 32.83 -10.48
N PRO A 181 29.03 33.47 -9.52
CA PRO A 181 28.78 32.92 -8.18
C PRO A 181 28.17 31.50 -8.18
N CYS A 182 27.60 31.07 -9.30
CA CYS A 182 27.03 29.74 -9.48
C CYS A 182 28.02 28.60 -9.48
N VAL A 183 29.24 28.81 -9.95
CA VAL A 183 30.26 27.77 -9.96
C VAL A 183 30.71 27.48 -8.52
N HIS A 184 30.87 28.53 -7.70
CA HIS A 184 31.24 28.39 -6.29
C HIS A 184 30.15 27.72 -5.46
N LYS A 185 28.88 28.07 -5.67
CA LYS A 185 27.75 27.41 -4.99
C LYS A 185 27.63 25.94 -5.38
N LEU A 186 27.84 25.59 -6.65
CA LEU A 186 27.85 24.18 -7.07
C LEU A 186 28.97 23.39 -6.37
N GLU A 187 30.17 23.97 -6.26
CA GLU A 187 31.30 23.34 -5.58
C GLU A 187 31.04 23.15 -4.08
N GLN A 188 30.34 24.09 -3.45
CA GLN A 188 29.90 24.01 -2.06
C GLN A 188 28.77 22.99 -1.84
N VAL A 189 27.84 22.86 -2.79
CA VAL A 189 26.81 21.81 -2.78
C VAL A 189 27.44 20.44 -3.06
N GLY A 190 28.60 20.41 -3.74
CA GLY A 190 29.53 19.29 -3.78
C GLY A 190 29.02 18.05 -4.53
N VAL A 191 29.92 17.41 -5.27
CA VAL A 191 29.70 16.08 -5.87
C VAL A 191 29.39 15.02 -4.80
N HIS A 192 29.77 15.27 -3.54
CA HIS A 192 29.41 14.42 -2.40
C HIS A 192 27.92 14.37 -2.08
N ALA A 193 27.10 15.29 -2.60
CA ALA A 193 25.66 15.26 -2.39
C ALA A 193 24.91 14.33 -3.37
N THR A 194 25.50 13.93 -4.51
CA THR A 194 24.81 13.03 -5.46
C THR A 194 24.81 11.58 -5.02
N GLU A 195 25.72 11.21 -4.13
CA GLU A 195 25.71 9.89 -3.52
C GLU A 195 24.74 9.97 -2.35
N ASP A 196 23.62 9.24 -2.45
CA ASP A 196 22.61 9.03 -1.42
C ASP A 196 23.27 8.21 -0.27
N ARG A 197 24.26 8.82 0.37
CA ARG A 197 24.96 8.27 1.50
C ARG A 197 24.16 8.61 2.75
N ASP A 198 23.90 7.60 3.56
CA ASP A 198 23.36 7.81 4.89
C ASP A 198 24.36 8.58 5.78
N GLU A 199 23.93 8.95 6.98
CA GLU A 199 24.77 9.65 7.98
C GLU A 199 26.08 8.88 8.28
N ASP A 200 26.10 7.58 8.01
CA ASP A 200 27.24 6.67 8.18
C ASP A 200 28.13 6.55 6.92
N GLY A 201 27.82 7.28 5.85
CA GLY A 201 28.58 7.26 4.60
C GLY A 201 28.39 5.99 3.77
N GLN A 202 27.44 5.12 4.11
CA GLN A 202 27.08 3.97 3.29
C GLN A 202 26.15 4.41 2.16
N LEU A 203 26.45 3.97 0.94
CA LEU A 203 25.52 4.13 -0.17
C LEU A 203 24.23 3.39 0.20
N CYS A 204 23.12 4.11 0.32
CA CYS A 204 21.81 3.50 0.39
C CYS A 204 21.60 2.72 -0.89
N ASP A 205 21.92 1.43 -0.86
CA ASP A 205 21.84 0.51 -1.98
C ASP A 205 20.36 0.21 -2.23
N GLY A 206 19.64 1.21 -2.74
CA GLY A 206 18.20 1.17 -3.02
C GLY A 206 17.81 0.06 -4.02
N SER A 207 18.82 -0.49 -4.71
CA SER A 207 18.74 -1.63 -5.60
C SER A 207 18.39 -2.95 -4.88
N LYS A 208 18.63 -3.07 -3.57
CA LYS A 208 18.32 -4.30 -2.83
C LYS A 208 16.86 -4.44 -2.40
N ALA A 209 16.09 -3.36 -2.38
CA ALA A 209 14.68 -3.40 -1.94
C ALA A 209 13.70 -3.67 -3.09
N ALA A 210 14.06 -3.36 -4.34
CA ALA A 210 13.17 -3.56 -5.49
C ALA A 210 13.23 -4.98 -6.09
N HIS A 211 14.22 -5.79 -5.70
CA HIS A 211 14.36 -7.19 -6.13
C HIS A 211 13.99 -8.20 -5.03
N ASP A 212 13.19 -7.80 -4.03
CA ASP A 212 12.24 -8.76 -3.42
C ASP A 212 11.05 -8.83 -4.38
N SER A 213 11.29 -9.49 -5.51
CA SER A 213 10.24 -9.95 -6.38
C SER A 213 9.17 -10.59 -5.52
N ASP A 214 7.93 -10.12 -5.73
CA ASP A 214 6.63 -10.75 -5.47
C ASP A 214 6.53 -12.14 -6.16
N ALA A 215 7.66 -12.85 -6.27
CA ALA A 215 7.68 -14.28 -6.36
C ALA A 215 7.06 -14.74 -5.03
N ASP A 216 5.75 -14.93 -5.09
CA ASP A 216 5.02 -16.00 -4.43
C ASP A 216 5.72 -17.35 -4.73
N VAL A 217 6.99 -17.47 -4.35
CA VAL A 217 7.54 -18.71 -3.86
C VAL A 217 6.81 -18.92 -2.53
N GLU A 218 5.55 -19.36 -2.66
CA GLU A 218 4.95 -20.42 -1.84
C GLU A 218 5.81 -21.71 -1.96
N GLY A 219 7.13 -21.56 -2.00
CA GLY A 219 8.06 -22.59 -1.61
C GLY A 219 7.85 -22.68 -0.12
N ASP A 220 7.12 -23.73 0.23
CA ASP A 220 7.15 -24.46 1.47
C ASP A 220 8.61 -24.79 1.85
N HIS A 221 9.41 -23.75 2.12
CA HIS A 221 10.73 -23.77 2.73
C HIS A 221 10.60 -23.44 4.22
N ASP A 222 9.48 -23.88 4.82
CA ASP A 222 9.39 -24.19 6.25
C ASP A 222 9.95 -25.62 6.52
N ASP A 223 10.73 -26.19 5.60
CA ASP A 223 11.72 -27.24 5.85
C ASP A 223 13.14 -26.68 5.67
N ALA A 224 13.40 -25.53 6.29
CA ALA A 224 14.67 -25.39 6.96
C ALA A 224 14.67 -26.47 8.05
N HIS A 225 15.00 -27.70 7.64
CA HIS A 225 15.55 -28.70 8.52
C HIS A 225 16.64 -27.95 9.28
N GLU A 226 16.35 -27.55 10.53
CA GLU A 226 17.41 -27.52 11.52
C GLU A 226 18.11 -28.84 11.29
N HIS A 227 19.30 -28.78 10.69
CA HIS A 227 20.13 -29.95 10.54
C HIS A 227 20.32 -30.43 11.97
N GLU A 228 19.50 -31.41 12.33
CA GLU A 228 19.58 -32.09 13.60
C GLU A 228 21.06 -32.39 13.75
N LYS A 229 21.62 -31.92 14.86
CA LYS A 229 23.04 -31.84 15.17
C LYS A 229 23.60 -33.25 15.37
N GLY A 230 23.52 -34.04 14.30
CA GLY A 230 23.55 -35.49 14.22
C GLY A 230 23.85 -36.00 12.81
N CYS A 231 24.24 -35.13 11.85
CA CYS A 231 25.10 -35.57 10.76
C CYS A 231 26.42 -36.01 11.41
N ALA A 232 26.66 -37.32 11.50
CA ALA A 232 27.88 -37.93 12.05
C ALA A 232 29.19 -37.47 11.35
N CYS A 233 29.04 -36.64 10.33
CA CYS A 233 30.01 -35.92 9.52
C CYS A 233 30.84 -34.90 10.32
N PHE A 234 30.33 -34.42 11.47
CA PHE A 234 30.96 -33.34 12.26
C PHE A 234 31.98 -33.81 13.31
N GLY A 235 32.42 -35.08 13.27
CA GLY A 235 33.25 -35.67 14.34
C GLY A 235 34.68 -36.05 13.96
N SER A 236 35.13 -35.85 12.71
CA SER A 236 36.51 -36.18 12.31
C SER A 236 37.30 -34.91 12.03
N ASP A 237 38.30 -34.61 12.86
CA ASP A 237 39.30 -33.54 12.69
C ASP A 237 40.24 -33.76 11.48
N ALA A 238 39.77 -34.45 10.45
CA ALA A 238 40.44 -34.54 9.17
C ALA A 238 40.13 -33.28 8.36
N ALA A 239 41.16 -32.72 7.75
CA ALA A 239 41.17 -31.48 6.99
C ALA A 239 39.89 -31.23 6.16
N PRO A 240 39.46 -29.96 6.02
CA PRO A 240 38.26 -29.59 5.27
C PRO A 240 38.44 -29.95 3.80
N SER A 241 37.98 -31.13 3.40
CA SER A 241 37.75 -31.45 2.01
C SER A 241 36.39 -30.87 1.65
N ASP A 242 36.36 -29.93 0.69
CA ASP A 242 35.16 -29.25 0.16
C ASP A 242 34.13 -30.19 -0.52
N ASP A 243 34.33 -31.51 -0.44
CA ASP A 243 33.48 -32.52 -1.05
C ASP A 243 32.66 -33.29 0.01
N CYS A 244 31.71 -32.64 0.69
CA CYS A 244 30.61 -33.40 1.30
C CYS A 244 29.76 -34.00 0.17
N THR A 245 30.06 -35.24 -0.17
CA THR A 245 29.33 -36.09 -1.14
C THR A 245 27.93 -36.49 -0.65
N CYS A 246 27.38 -35.78 0.33
CA CYS A 246 25.99 -35.85 0.75
C CYS A 246 25.01 -35.41 -0.37
N ILE A 247 25.50 -34.80 -1.46
CA ILE A 247 24.82 -34.62 -2.74
C ILE A 247 25.14 -35.81 -3.67
N GLY A 248 24.74 -37.01 -3.26
CA GLY A 248 25.05 -38.24 -3.98
C GLY A 248 24.00 -39.33 -3.82
N ALA A 249 22.77 -38.97 -3.42
CA ALA A 249 21.65 -39.90 -3.46
C ALA A 249 21.35 -40.24 -4.92
N GLN A 250 21.91 -41.35 -5.40
CA GLN A 250 21.67 -41.93 -6.73
C GLN A 250 20.16 -41.90 -7.01
N LEU A 251 19.75 -41.01 -7.91
CA LEU A 251 18.43 -41.05 -8.49
C LEU A 251 18.32 -42.41 -9.18
N ASN A 252 17.27 -43.18 -8.86
CA ASN A 252 16.99 -44.38 -9.63
C ASN A 252 16.71 -43.98 -11.09
N ALA A 253 16.77 -44.94 -12.02
CA ALA A 253 16.54 -44.71 -13.45
C ALA A 253 15.15 -44.09 -13.79
N ASN A 254 14.25 -43.96 -12.81
CA ASN A 254 12.94 -43.31 -12.94
C ASN A 254 12.91 -41.86 -12.43
N GLY A 255 14.04 -41.27 -12.05
CA GLY A 255 14.12 -39.89 -11.52
C GLY A 255 13.39 -39.70 -10.18
N LYS A 256 12.92 -40.77 -9.55
CA LYS A 256 12.22 -40.73 -8.27
C LYS A 256 13.21 -41.06 -7.18
N ARG A 257 13.57 -40.07 -6.35
CA ARG A 257 14.42 -40.27 -5.16
C ARG A 257 13.85 -41.45 -4.37
N PRO A 258 14.59 -42.55 -4.15
CA PRO A 258 14.12 -43.60 -3.26
C PRO A 258 13.92 -42.95 -1.89
N TYR A 259 12.68 -42.93 -1.42
CA TYR A 259 12.35 -42.59 -0.04
C TYR A 259 13.09 -43.60 0.84
N ALA A 260 14.33 -43.29 1.19
CA ALA A 260 15.03 -43.95 2.28
C ALA A 260 14.12 -43.76 3.49
N SER A 261 13.49 -44.84 3.86
CA SER A 261 12.50 -44.88 4.90
C SER A 261 13.17 -44.51 6.21
N THR A 262 13.03 -43.25 6.63
CA THR A 262 13.07 -42.82 8.02
C THR A 262 11.87 -43.41 8.77
N ALA A 263 11.77 -44.74 8.76
CA ALA A 263 10.73 -45.53 9.43
C ALA A 263 10.87 -45.48 10.96
N ALA A 264 11.96 -44.91 11.50
CA ALA A 264 12.19 -44.82 12.94
C ALA A 264 11.57 -43.57 13.60
N SER A 265 11.29 -42.49 12.86
CA SER A 265 10.75 -41.23 13.44
C SER A 265 9.23 -41.07 13.28
N SER A 266 8.61 -41.88 12.41
CA SER A 266 7.15 -41.85 12.18
C SER A 266 6.34 -42.71 13.16
N SER A 267 6.98 -43.63 13.89
CA SER A 267 6.26 -44.59 14.76
C SER A 267 5.66 -43.97 16.04
N ASN A 268 6.08 -42.79 16.46
CA ASN A 268 5.50 -42.11 17.63
C ASN A 268 4.26 -41.24 17.30
N MET A 269 3.91 -41.07 16.02
CA MET A 269 2.70 -40.34 15.60
C MET A 269 1.43 -41.19 15.57
N LEU A 270 1.52 -42.51 15.82
CA LEU A 270 0.41 -43.45 15.65
C LEU A 270 -0.54 -43.57 16.86
N VAL A 271 -0.32 -42.83 17.96
CA VAL A 271 -1.20 -42.88 19.15
C VAL A 271 -1.65 -41.50 19.62
N CYS A 272 -1.63 -40.46 18.78
CA CYS A 272 -2.35 -39.24 19.14
C CYS A 272 -3.87 -39.47 19.00
N SER A 273 -4.59 -39.31 20.11
CA SER A 273 -6.05 -39.43 20.14
C SER A 273 -6.70 -38.51 19.09
N LYS A 274 -7.93 -38.81 18.66
CA LYS A 274 -8.66 -37.94 17.71
C LYS A 274 -8.76 -36.50 18.23
N GLU A 275 -8.91 -36.32 19.54
CA GLU A 275 -8.93 -35.02 20.21
C GLU A 275 -7.58 -34.30 20.13
N GLU A 276 -6.48 -35.02 20.36
CA GLU A 276 -5.13 -34.47 20.30
C GLU A 276 -4.76 -34.01 18.88
N ARG A 277 -5.10 -34.82 17.86
CA ARG A 277 -4.92 -34.40 16.46
C ARG A 277 -5.70 -33.13 16.14
N GLU A 278 -6.90 -32.97 16.70
CA GLU A 278 -7.69 -31.75 16.53
C GLU A 278 -7.09 -30.55 17.28
N ARG A 279 -6.54 -30.75 18.49
CA ARG A 279 -5.77 -29.71 19.19
C ARG A 279 -4.59 -29.23 18.36
N VAL A 280 -3.77 -30.16 17.85
CA VAL A 280 -2.60 -29.84 17.02
C VAL A 280 -3.02 -29.07 15.76
N ARG A 281 -4.11 -29.47 15.09
CA ARG A 281 -4.63 -28.74 13.93
C ARG A 281 -5.02 -27.30 14.27
N ARG A 282 -5.72 -27.09 15.39
CA ARG A 282 -6.13 -25.75 15.85
C ARG A 282 -4.94 -24.91 16.24
N GLU A 283 -3.94 -25.49 16.91
CA GLU A 283 -2.72 -24.80 17.30
C GLU A 283 -1.89 -24.40 16.08
N ARG A 284 -1.68 -25.31 15.13
CA ARG A 284 -1.04 -25.00 13.84
C ARG A 284 -1.78 -23.88 13.10
N ASN A 285 -3.11 -23.93 13.05
CA ASN A 285 -3.91 -22.87 12.42
C ASN A 285 -3.75 -21.51 13.13
N ARG A 286 -3.72 -21.49 14.47
CA ARG A 286 -3.46 -20.27 15.25
C ARG A 286 -2.09 -19.68 14.95
N LEU A 287 -1.05 -20.52 14.92
CA LEU A 287 0.32 -20.11 14.58
C LEU A 287 0.40 -19.55 13.16
N HIS A 288 -0.19 -20.26 12.20
CA HIS A 288 -0.22 -19.82 10.80
C HIS A 288 -0.95 -18.48 10.63
N ALA A 289 -2.09 -18.31 11.31
CA ALA A 289 -2.82 -17.04 11.33
C ALA A 289 -1.99 -15.91 11.97
N ARG A 290 -1.23 -16.19 13.05
CA ARG A 290 -0.33 -15.22 13.68
C ARG A 290 0.80 -14.81 12.74
N ARG A 291 1.50 -15.77 12.11
CA ARG A 291 2.56 -15.52 11.12
C ARG A 291 2.04 -14.69 9.95
N ALA A 292 0.89 -15.07 9.38
CA ALA A 292 0.28 -14.33 8.27
C ALA A 292 -0.10 -12.89 8.64
N ARG A 293 -0.61 -12.66 9.85
CA ARG A 293 -0.90 -11.29 10.35
C ARG A 293 0.38 -10.48 10.51
N LEU A 294 1.45 -11.09 11.03
CA LEU A 294 2.75 -10.42 11.19
C LEU A 294 3.36 -10.06 9.84
N ARG A 295 3.37 -10.98 8.87
CA ARG A 295 3.83 -10.71 7.49
C ARG A 295 3.10 -9.53 6.87
N LYS A 296 1.75 -9.53 6.93
CA LYS A 296 0.94 -8.41 6.43
C LYS A 296 1.21 -7.09 7.15
N LYS A 297 1.47 -7.14 8.45
CA LYS A 297 1.85 -5.96 9.23
C LYS A 297 3.19 -5.40 8.76
N MET A 298 4.20 -6.25 8.61
CA MET A 298 5.53 -5.85 8.13
C MET A 298 5.47 -5.27 6.71
N VAL A 299 4.68 -5.85 5.80
CA VAL A 299 4.48 -5.30 4.45
C VAL A 299 3.92 -3.89 4.51
N LEU A 300 2.87 -3.66 5.31
CA LEU A 300 2.27 -2.33 5.46
C LEU A 300 3.27 -1.31 6.03
N GLU A 301 4.00 -1.68 7.09
CA GLU A 301 5.02 -0.82 7.71
C GLU A 301 6.15 -0.50 6.72
N LYS A 302 6.63 -1.48 5.95
CA LYS A 302 7.64 -1.27 4.91
C LYS A 302 7.14 -0.34 3.80
N SER A 303 5.91 -0.49 3.33
CA SER A 303 5.33 0.42 2.32
C SER A 303 5.18 1.85 2.85
N GLN A 304 4.79 2.03 4.11
CA GLN A 304 4.73 3.35 4.75
C GLN A 304 6.12 3.99 4.88
N GLN A 305 7.12 3.21 5.28
CA GLN A 305 8.51 3.66 5.36
C GLN A 305 9.03 4.08 3.97
N ALA A 306 8.79 3.27 2.94
CA ALA A 306 9.21 3.59 1.58
C ALA A 306 8.62 4.93 1.08
N VAL A 307 7.35 5.21 1.38
CA VAL A 307 6.73 6.52 1.07
C VAL A 307 7.41 7.66 1.80
N HIS A 308 7.78 7.47 3.08
CA HIS A 308 8.49 8.48 3.86
C HIS A 308 9.87 8.77 3.26
N ASP A 309 10.66 7.72 3.00
CA ASP A 309 12.03 7.84 2.48
C ASP A 309 12.05 8.45 1.07
N LEU A 310 11.08 8.10 0.21
CA LEU A 310 10.95 8.71 -1.11
C LEU A 310 10.58 10.20 -1.04
N ARG A 311 9.70 10.59 -0.12
CA ARG A 311 9.37 12.02 0.09
C ARG A 311 10.59 12.81 0.52
N GLU A 312 11.33 12.28 1.50
CA GLU A 312 12.53 12.93 2.01
C GLU A 312 13.59 13.08 0.91
N ARG A 313 13.81 12.05 0.10
CA ARG A 313 14.73 12.11 -1.05
C ARG A 313 14.29 13.14 -2.10
N ASN A 314 13.00 13.19 -2.44
CA ASN A 314 12.47 14.20 -3.36
C ASN A 314 12.65 15.61 -2.81
N ASP A 315 12.38 15.83 -1.52
CA ASP A 315 12.54 17.14 -0.89
C ASP A 315 14.00 17.59 -0.91
N ARG A 316 14.95 16.70 -0.59
CA ARG A 316 16.40 16.98 -0.70
C ARG A 316 16.78 17.36 -2.14
N LEU A 317 16.27 16.64 -3.14
CA LEU A 317 16.58 16.89 -4.55
C LEU A 317 15.97 18.22 -5.04
N ARG A 318 14.73 18.54 -4.64
CA ARG A 318 14.09 19.84 -4.89
C ARG A 318 14.90 20.99 -4.29
N SER A 319 15.35 20.88 -3.04
CA SER A 319 16.18 21.91 -2.40
C SER A 319 17.48 22.15 -3.18
N ARG A 320 18.14 21.08 -3.63
CA ARG A 320 19.38 21.19 -4.44
C ARG A 320 19.13 21.81 -5.80
N LEU A 321 18.08 21.35 -6.49
CA LEU A 321 17.66 21.90 -7.77
C LEU A 321 17.35 23.39 -7.63
N SER A 322 16.64 23.80 -6.58
CA SER A 322 16.36 25.20 -6.28
C SER A 322 17.63 26.03 -6.13
N VAL A 323 18.64 25.54 -5.39
CA VAL A 323 19.94 26.23 -5.27
C VAL A 323 20.62 26.40 -6.62
N LEU A 324 20.62 25.36 -7.48
CA LEU A 324 21.21 25.44 -8.82
C LEU A 324 20.49 26.45 -9.70
N VAL A 325 19.16 26.34 -9.79
CA VAL A 325 18.33 27.22 -10.60
C VAL A 325 18.49 28.67 -10.16
N SER A 326 18.35 28.97 -8.86
CA SER A 326 18.55 30.32 -8.32
C SER A 326 19.96 30.85 -8.56
N SER A 327 20.95 29.97 -8.73
CA SER A 327 22.29 30.40 -9.01
C SER A 327 22.58 30.66 -10.49
N ILE A 328 21.97 29.92 -11.41
CA ILE A 328 22.11 30.12 -12.87
C ILE A 328 21.35 31.37 -13.30
N TYR A 329 20.11 31.52 -12.83
CA TYR A 329 19.20 32.58 -13.26
C TYR A 329 19.21 33.80 -12.33
N GLY A 330 19.98 33.75 -11.24
CA GLY A 330 20.00 34.78 -10.21
C GLY A 330 18.71 34.84 -9.38
N SER A 331 18.76 35.55 -8.26
CA SER A 331 17.57 35.96 -7.49
C SER A 331 16.86 37.15 -8.13
N GLU A 332 17.35 37.61 -9.29
CA GLU A 332 16.90 38.78 -10.05
C GLU A 332 15.45 38.64 -10.56
N ALA A 333 14.74 37.55 -10.29
CA ALA A 333 13.27 37.54 -10.40
C ALA A 333 12.58 38.47 -9.37
N CYS A 334 13.32 39.07 -8.43
CA CYS A 334 12.88 40.22 -7.65
C CYS A 334 13.10 41.56 -8.36
N LEU A 335 13.29 41.57 -9.69
CA LEU A 335 13.38 42.79 -10.49
C LEU A 335 12.08 43.58 -10.41
N ASP A 336 12.24 44.75 -9.80
CA ASP A 336 11.49 46.00 -9.98
C ASP A 336 10.00 45.93 -9.64
N ASP A 337 9.70 46.07 -8.35
CA ASP A 337 8.44 46.67 -7.91
C ASP A 337 8.46 48.15 -8.38
N PRO A 338 7.70 48.51 -9.44
CA PRO A 338 7.79 49.85 -10.03
C PRO A 338 7.21 50.94 -9.11
N ASP A 339 6.60 50.56 -7.98
CA ASP A 339 5.95 51.48 -7.03
C ASP A 339 6.88 52.03 -5.94
N ALA A 340 8.18 51.69 -5.93
CA ALA A 340 9.13 52.27 -4.98
C ALA A 340 9.54 53.73 -5.32
N THR A 341 9.02 54.31 -6.39
CA THR A 341 9.12 55.76 -6.68
C THR A 341 7.79 56.46 -6.43
N SER A 342 7.50 56.79 -5.17
CA SER A 342 6.50 57.81 -4.80
C SER A 342 6.94 58.60 -3.58
#